data_AF-E4X4V8-F1
#
_entry.id   AF-E4X4V8-F1
#
_cell.length_a   1.000
_cell.length_b   1.000
_cell.length_c   1.000
_cell.angle_alpha   90.00
_cell.angle_beta   90.00
_cell.angle_gamma   90.00
#
_symmetry.space_group_name_H-M   'P 1'
#
loop_
_entity.id
_entity.type
_entity.pdbx_description
1 polymer ?
#
loop_
_entity_poly.entity_id
_entity_poly.type
_entity_poly.pdbx_seq_one_letter_code
_entity_poly.pdbx_strand_id
1 'polypeptide(L)'
;MSDGMSDDDDFIPPTRVRMISLGDSGSGKSALIKRHCEKRFVGHYVQTIGIDYGAIKIKRDWHQQSQDDVSIAIFDVGGHELFYQVRKEFYEGTEAALIVFDTSCENHVGTLKRWKCEFLKNGGDLEKCLIIVAANKTDLVTSKNLTDAEVWAEENGFKFVKTSAKTGEGVEDIFRMICSAALMEKRGPIFHSNCTREQLDAVQKIRSATNDYDVLGLTLRANRDDVDRAWKKLCRLVHPDKTSAPGAHEAIQRLNKAKEALKKSTV
;
A
#
# COMPACT_ATOMS: atom_id res chain seq x y z
N MET A 1 42.61 31.15 9.75
CA MET A 1 41.40 31.51 9.00
C MET A 1 40.62 30.22 8.84
N SER A 2 39.41 30.25 9.40
CA SER A 2 38.42 29.20 9.45
C SER A 2 37.78 28.95 8.08
N ASP A 3 36.86 27.98 8.08
CA ASP A 3 35.83 27.65 7.08
C ASP A 3 36.26 26.44 6.24
N GLY A 4 35.59 25.30 6.28
CA GLY A 4 34.26 24.98 6.78
C GLY A 4 33.80 23.80 5.95
N MET A 5 34.07 22.57 6.43
CA MET A 5 33.53 21.37 5.81
C MET A 5 32.18 21.13 6.48
N SER A 6 31.10 21.41 5.77
CA SER A 6 29.74 21.17 6.24
C SER A 6 29.51 19.67 6.36
N ASP A 7 29.40 19.18 7.60
CA ASP A 7 28.70 17.95 7.92
C ASP A 7 27.19 18.20 7.69
N ASP A 8 26.78 18.24 6.42
CA ASP A 8 25.38 18.08 6.06
C ASP A 8 25.06 16.59 6.19
N ASP A 9 24.82 16.17 7.44
CA ASP A 9 24.18 14.91 7.78
C ASP A 9 22.81 14.92 7.07
N ASP A 10 22.69 14.18 5.95
CA ASP A 10 21.49 14.10 5.12
C ASP A 10 20.28 13.73 6.00
N PHE A 11 19.56 14.74 6.50
CA PHE A 11 18.40 14.54 7.35
C PHE A 11 17.26 13.97 6.50
N ILE A 12 17.21 12.64 6.38
CA ILE A 12 16.11 11.94 5.74
C ILE A 12 14.87 12.11 6.64
N PRO A 13 13.82 12.81 6.20
CA PRO A 13 12.64 12.99 7.03
C PRO A 13 11.97 11.63 7.29
N PRO A 14 11.54 11.37 8.54
CA PRO A 14 10.97 10.07 8.91
C PRO A 14 9.76 9.74 8.04
N THR A 15 9.63 8.47 7.69
CA THR A 15 8.50 7.96 6.92
C THR A 15 7.22 8.10 7.70
N ARG A 16 6.25 8.86 7.17
CA ARG A 16 4.96 9.03 7.82
C ARG A 16 3.93 8.14 7.15
N VAL A 17 3.15 7.43 7.96
CA VAL A 17 2.10 6.52 7.51
C VAL A 17 0.81 6.89 8.20
N ARG A 18 -0.28 7.04 7.46
CA ARG A 18 -1.61 7.31 8.00
C ARG A 18 -2.36 6.00 8.19
N MET A 19 -2.64 5.67 9.44
CA MET A 19 -3.35 4.46 9.84
C MET A 19 -4.71 4.79 10.44
N ILE A 20 -5.77 4.11 10.02
CA ILE A 20 -7.09 4.18 10.67
C ILE A 20 -7.43 2.85 11.34
N SER A 21 -8.06 2.88 12.51
CA SER A 21 -8.59 1.66 13.14
C SER A 21 -10.11 1.59 13.03
N LEU A 22 -10.63 0.49 12.48
CA LEU A 22 -12.05 0.24 12.22
C LEU A 22 -12.51 -0.98 13.00
N GLY A 23 -13.81 -1.07 13.28
CA GLY A 23 -14.35 -2.14 14.11
C GLY A 23 -15.36 -1.65 15.12
N ASP A 24 -16.15 -2.57 15.65
CA ASP A 24 -17.27 -2.27 16.53
C ASP A 24 -16.85 -1.60 17.84
N SER A 25 -17.80 -0.93 18.48
CA SER A 25 -17.61 -0.45 19.85
C SER A 25 -17.27 -1.63 20.76
N GLY A 26 -16.18 -1.53 21.52
CA GLY A 26 -15.74 -2.62 22.41
C GLY A 26 -14.91 -3.73 21.75
N SER A 27 -14.64 -3.69 20.43
CA SER A 27 -13.77 -4.67 19.76
C SER A 27 -12.30 -4.61 20.20
N GLY A 28 -11.88 -3.51 20.83
CA GLY A 28 -10.56 -3.34 21.42
C GLY A 28 -9.53 -2.62 20.54
N LYS A 29 -9.96 -1.84 19.54
CA LYS A 29 -9.11 -0.94 18.72
C LYS A 29 -8.14 -0.10 19.56
N SER A 30 -8.68 0.75 20.43
CA SER A 30 -7.90 1.61 21.33
C SER A 30 -7.01 0.82 22.27
N ALA A 31 -7.47 -0.37 22.72
CA ALA A 31 -6.69 -1.23 23.60
C ALA A 31 -5.47 -1.82 22.88
N LEU A 32 -5.58 -2.22 21.60
CA LEU A 32 -4.46 -2.68 20.80
C LEU A 32 -3.44 -1.56 20.57
N ILE A 33 -3.92 -0.36 20.22
CA ILE A 33 -3.07 0.82 19.99
C ILE A 33 -2.32 1.20 21.28
N LYS A 34 -3.04 1.38 22.39
CA LYS A 34 -2.44 1.69 23.70
C LYS A 34 -1.51 0.59 24.18
N ARG A 35 -1.83 -0.69 23.91
CA ARG A 35 -0.93 -1.80 24.26
C ARG A 35 0.41 -1.68 23.55
N HIS A 36 0.42 -1.27 22.28
CA HIS A 36 1.67 -1.03 21.57
C HIS A 36 2.42 0.20 22.10
N CYS A 37 1.72 1.33 22.30
CA CYS A 37 2.31 2.60 22.77
C CYS A 37 2.89 2.51 24.19
N GLU A 38 2.07 2.04 25.12
CA GLU A 38 2.31 2.17 26.56
C GLU A 38 2.86 0.87 27.17
N LYS A 39 2.88 -0.23 26.40
CA LYS A 39 3.18 -1.60 26.87
C LYS A 39 2.34 -2.02 28.06
N ARG A 40 1.14 -1.42 28.20
CA ARG A 40 0.20 -1.64 29.30
C ARG A 40 -1.20 -1.95 28.77
N PHE A 41 -1.99 -2.60 29.61
CA PHE A 41 -3.41 -2.86 29.34
C PHE A 41 -4.23 -2.37 30.53
N VAL A 42 -5.31 -1.66 30.24
CA VAL A 42 -6.31 -1.22 31.24
C VAL A 42 -7.61 -1.95 30.94
N GLY A 43 -8.10 -2.72 31.91
CA GLY A 43 -9.30 -3.56 31.74
C GLY A 43 -10.63 -2.79 31.75
N HIS A 44 -10.64 -1.53 32.18
CA HIS A 44 -11.84 -0.71 32.17
C HIS A 44 -12.10 -0.14 30.78
N TYR A 45 -13.28 -0.44 30.24
CA TYR A 45 -13.70 0.08 28.95
C TYR A 45 -14.07 1.57 29.05
N VAL A 46 -13.39 2.38 28.25
CA VAL A 46 -13.77 3.78 28.00
C VAL A 46 -14.03 3.91 26.50
N GLN A 47 -15.23 4.36 26.13
CA GLN A 47 -15.59 4.55 24.73
C GLN A 47 -14.81 5.73 24.14
N THR A 48 -14.18 5.53 22.99
CA THR A 48 -13.58 6.62 22.22
C THR A 48 -14.66 7.55 21.72
N ILE A 49 -14.61 8.81 22.14
CA ILE A 49 -15.51 9.87 21.69
C ILE A 49 -14.86 10.54 20.48
N GLY A 50 -15.46 10.38 19.29
CA GLY A 50 -14.91 10.94 18.06
C GLY A 50 -13.63 10.24 17.62
N ILE A 51 -12.49 10.90 17.79
CA ILE A 51 -11.16 10.45 17.32
C ILE A 51 -10.12 10.72 18.39
N ASP A 52 -9.34 9.70 18.73
CA ASP A 52 -8.11 9.85 19.49
C ASP A 52 -6.93 9.83 18.51
N TYR A 53 -6.18 10.94 18.45
CA TYR A 53 -5.03 11.10 17.56
C TYR A 53 -3.76 10.72 18.32
N GLY A 54 -3.12 9.62 17.89
CA GLY A 54 -1.82 9.19 18.40
C GLY A 54 -0.79 9.14 17.27
N ALA A 55 0.28 9.92 17.36
CA ALA A 55 1.45 9.73 16.50
C ALA A 55 2.45 8.82 17.23
N ILE A 56 2.61 7.58 16.76
CA ILE A 56 3.64 6.66 17.27
C ILE A 56 4.86 6.77 16.39
N LYS A 57 6.00 7.15 16.97
CA LYS A 57 7.31 6.99 16.31
C LYS A 57 7.87 5.62 16.67
N ILE A 58 8.04 4.77 15.66
CA ILE A 58 8.66 3.46 15.80
C ILE A 58 10.09 3.58 15.27
N LYS A 59 11.04 3.62 16.19
CA LYS A 59 12.47 3.53 15.87
C LYS A 59 12.84 2.05 15.68
N ARG A 60 13.56 1.72 14.60
CA ARG A 60 14.13 0.37 14.47
C ARG A 60 15.40 0.26 15.32
N ASP A 61 15.42 -0.68 16.27
CA ASP A 61 16.67 -1.21 16.84
C ASP A 61 17.15 -2.49 16.12
N TRP A 62 16.41 -2.97 15.12
CA TRP A 62 16.51 -4.37 14.63
C TRP A 62 17.37 -4.58 13.38
N HIS A 63 17.98 -3.54 12.80
CA HIS A 63 18.93 -3.68 11.69
C HIS A 63 19.98 -2.58 11.75
N GLN A 64 21.24 -2.95 12.02
CA GLN A 64 22.40 -2.09 12.25
C GLN A 64 22.84 -1.18 11.08
N GLN A 65 22.04 -1.02 10.02
CA GLN A 65 22.49 -0.36 8.77
C GLN A 65 21.47 0.55 8.09
N SER A 66 20.30 0.83 8.68
CA SER A 66 19.42 1.87 8.12
C SER A 66 18.64 2.60 9.20
N GLN A 67 18.91 3.90 9.32
CA GLN A 67 18.32 4.85 10.27
C GLN A 67 16.95 5.36 9.79
N ASP A 68 16.15 4.51 9.15
CA ASP A 68 14.85 4.89 8.59
C ASP A 68 13.78 4.83 9.69
N ASP A 69 13.57 5.95 10.39
CA ASP A 69 12.50 6.10 11.37
C ASP A 69 11.12 6.13 10.67
N VAL A 70 10.17 5.32 11.17
CA VAL A 70 8.77 5.35 10.71
C VAL A 70 7.90 5.96 11.81
N SER A 71 7.09 6.93 11.42
CA SER A 71 6.07 7.56 12.25
C SER A 71 4.69 7.17 11.73
N ILE A 72 3.90 6.49 12.54
CA ILE A 72 2.52 6.14 12.23
C ILE A 72 1.61 7.19 12.86
N ALA A 73 0.88 7.93 12.04
CA ALA A 73 -0.22 8.78 12.46
C ALA A 73 -1.48 7.90 12.56
N ILE A 74 -1.93 7.64 13.78
CA ILE A 74 -3.07 6.75 14.05
C ILE A 74 -4.31 7.58 14.30
N PHE A 75 -5.36 7.27 13.54
CA PHE A 75 -6.71 7.76 13.71
C PHE A 75 -7.52 6.66 14.41
N ASP A 76 -7.52 6.67 15.76
CA ASP A 76 -8.38 5.79 16.55
C ASP A 76 -9.79 6.35 16.56
N VAL A 77 -10.64 5.81 15.68
CA VAL A 77 -11.99 6.29 15.49
C VAL A 77 -13.02 5.47 16.27
N GLY A 78 -13.99 6.16 16.88
CA GLY A 78 -15.06 5.52 17.64
C GLY A 78 -15.89 4.56 16.78
N GLY A 79 -16.05 3.31 17.22
CA GLY A 79 -16.74 2.25 16.46
C GLY A 79 -18.28 2.31 16.48
N HIS A 80 -18.87 3.24 17.23
CA HIS A 80 -20.32 3.40 17.31
C HIS A 80 -20.86 4.20 16.11
N GLU A 81 -22.07 3.90 15.65
CA GLU A 81 -22.70 4.57 14.51
C GLU A 81 -22.86 6.09 14.69
N LEU A 82 -22.99 6.58 15.93
CA LEU A 82 -23.07 8.00 16.25
C LEU A 82 -21.85 8.79 15.79
N PHE A 83 -20.69 8.12 15.64
CA PHE A 83 -19.46 8.74 15.19
C PHE A 83 -19.24 8.65 13.68
N TYR A 84 -20.17 8.06 12.91
CA TYR A 84 -20.01 7.87 11.46
C TYR A 84 -19.68 9.17 10.71
N GLN A 85 -20.39 10.27 11.03
CA GLN A 85 -20.16 11.57 10.37
C GLN A 85 -18.76 12.13 10.63
N VAL A 86 -18.14 11.76 11.75
CA VAL A 86 -16.77 12.15 12.09
C VAL A 86 -15.79 11.21 11.40
N ARG A 87 -16.02 9.89 11.45
CA ARG A 87 -15.14 8.88 10.85
C ARG A 87 -14.95 9.03 9.35
N LYS A 88 -16.02 9.40 8.63
CA LYS A 88 -16.02 9.40 7.16
C LYS A 88 -14.94 10.30 6.56
N GLU A 89 -14.54 11.35 7.27
CA GLU A 89 -13.53 12.32 6.85
C GLU A 89 -12.09 11.76 6.89
N PHE A 90 -11.88 10.57 7.47
CA PHE A 90 -10.54 10.01 7.70
C PHE A 90 -10.21 8.80 6.81
N TYR A 91 -11.14 8.37 5.96
CA TYR A 91 -10.91 7.25 5.06
C TYR A 91 -9.98 7.61 3.90
N GLU A 92 -10.23 8.77 3.26
CA GLU A 92 -9.45 9.22 2.11
C GLU A 92 -7.98 9.42 2.45
N GLY A 93 -7.09 8.81 1.66
CA GLY A 93 -5.63 8.85 1.81
C GLY A 93 -5.09 7.99 2.97
N THR A 94 -5.91 7.13 3.57
CA THR A 94 -5.42 6.12 4.51
C THR A 94 -4.46 5.18 3.78
N GLU A 95 -3.29 4.94 4.37
CA GLU A 95 -2.24 4.05 3.84
C GLU A 95 -2.25 2.69 4.55
N ALA A 96 -2.77 2.62 5.77
CA ALA A 96 -3.01 1.38 6.49
C ALA A 96 -4.36 1.39 7.22
N ALA A 97 -5.14 0.32 7.09
CA ALA A 97 -6.40 0.17 7.84
C ALA A 97 -6.35 -1.10 8.69
N LEU A 98 -6.63 -0.94 9.98
CA LEU A 98 -6.74 -2.03 10.93
C LEU A 98 -8.22 -2.31 11.21
N ILE A 99 -8.76 -3.40 10.69
CA ILE A 99 -10.15 -3.82 10.96
C ILE A 99 -10.13 -4.82 12.12
N VAL A 100 -10.64 -4.39 13.28
CA VAL A 100 -10.62 -5.17 14.53
C VAL A 100 -12.01 -5.72 14.83
N PHE A 101 -12.09 -7.03 15.06
CA PHE A 101 -13.29 -7.67 15.60
C PHE A 101 -12.98 -8.42 16.89
N ASP A 102 -14.00 -8.57 17.74
CA ASP A 102 -13.93 -9.36 18.95
C ASP A 102 -14.16 -10.83 18.61
N THR A 103 -13.22 -11.71 18.94
CA THR A 103 -13.35 -13.15 18.69
C THR A 103 -14.53 -13.76 19.43
N SER A 104 -15.06 -13.18 20.51
CA SER A 104 -16.29 -13.68 21.14
C SER A 104 -17.55 -13.44 20.29
N CYS A 105 -17.52 -12.50 19.34
CA CYS A 105 -18.65 -12.18 18.47
C CYS A 105 -18.94 -13.31 17.48
N GLU A 106 -20.18 -13.80 17.41
CA GLU A 106 -20.58 -14.84 16.46
C GLU A 106 -20.55 -14.32 15.03
N ASN A 107 -21.12 -13.14 14.78
CA ASN A 107 -21.21 -12.54 13.44
C ASN A 107 -19.98 -11.70 13.07
N HIS A 108 -18.80 -12.30 13.16
CA HIS A 108 -17.55 -11.60 12.91
C HIS A 108 -17.32 -11.35 11.41
N VAL A 109 -17.64 -12.29 10.51
CA VAL A 109 -17.54 -12.06 9.05
C VAL A 109 -18.49 -10.96 8.57
N GLY A 110 -19.72 -10.90 9.10
CA GLY A 110 -20.65 -9.80 8.80
C GLY A 110 -20.11 -8.45 9.23
N THR A 111 -19.46 -8.41 10.41
CA THR A 111 -18.77 -7.22 10.91
C THR A 111 -17.67 -6.77 9.95
N LEU A 112 -16.80 -7.69 9.51
CA LEU A 112 -15.73 -7.40 8.57
C LEU A 112 -16.25 -6.84 7.23
N LYS A 113 -17.29 -7.47 6.66
CA LYS A 113 -17.93 -7.01 5.43
C LYS A 113 -18.50 -5.60 5.56
N ARG A 114 -19.15 -5.29 6.69
CA ARG A 114 -19.69 -3.95 6.96
C ARG A 114 -18.58 -2.91 6.95
N TRP A 115 -17.50 -3.14 7.70
CA TRP A 115 -16.40 -2.18 7.80
C TRP A 115 -15.64 -2.01 6.49
N LYS A 116 -15.45 -3.08 5.71
CA LYS A 116 -14.92 -2.99 4.34
C LYS A 116 -15.81 -2.12 3.44
N CYS A 117 -17.12 -2.35 3.47
CA CYS A 117 -18.08 -1.59 2.67
C CYS A 117 -18.09 -0.11 3.06
N GLU A 118 -18.08 0.19 4.36
CA GLU A 118 -17.98 1.56 4.86
C GLU A 118 -16.66 2.23 4.44
N PHE A 119 -15.53 1.54 4.56
CA PHE A 119 -14.23 2.04 4.11
C PHE A 119 -14.26 2.45 2.64
N LEU A 120 -14.72 1.56 1.75
CA LEU A 120 -14.83 1.82 0.31
C LEU A 120 -15.80 2.96 -0.01
N LYS A 121 -16.97 2.98 0.64
CA LYS A 121 -18.02 3.98 0.37
C LYS A 121 -17.55 5.41 0.63
N ASN A 122 -16.62 5.61 1.56
CA ASN A 122 -16.18 6.93 1.99
C ASN A 122 -14.77 7.28 1.48
N GLY A 123 -14.31 6.68 0.38
CA GLY A 123 -13.06 7.07 -0.29
C GLY A 123 -11.81 6.30 0.12
N GLY A 124 -11.96 5.19 0.84
CA GLY A 124 -10.87 4.26 1.09
C GLY A 124 -10.44 3.52 -0.18
N ASP A 125 -9.12 3.46 -0.41
CA ASP A 125 -8.51 2.84 -1.60
C ASP A 125 -7.86 1.50 -1.22
N LEU A 126 -8.47 0.38 -1.61
CA LEU A 126 -7.95 -0.95 -1.29
C LEU A 126 -6.67 -1.32 -2.06
N GLU A 127 -6.35 -0.64 -3.17
CA GLU A 127 -5.14 -0.92 -3.95
C GLU A 127 -3.91 -0.23 -3.34
N LYS A 128 -4.11 0.89 -2.65
CA LYS A 128 -3.04 1.68 -2.02
C LYS A 128 -2.96 1.53 -0.50
N CYS A 129 -3.94 0.89 0.11
CA CYS A 129 -4.02 0.75 1.56
C CYS A 129 -3.68 -0.67 1.99
N LEU A 130 -2.72 -0.83 2.91
CA LEU A 130 -2.50 -2.10 3.61
C LEU A 130 -3.68 -2.37 4.57
N ILE A 131 -4.48 -3.38 4.27
CA ILE A 131 -5.58 -3.80 5.17
C ILE A 131 -5.11 -4.97 6.04
N ILE A 132 -5.25 -4.80 7.35
CA ILE A 132 -4.97 -5.82 8.36
C ILE A 132 -6.25 -6.09 9.14
N VAL A 133 -6.69 -7.34 9.13
CA VAL A 133 -7.78 -7.86 9.95
C VAL A 133 -7.19 -8.40 11.25
N ALA A 134 -7.62 -7.85 12.38
CA ALA A 134 -7.24 -8.30 13.71
C ALA A 134 -8.39 -9.01 14.41
N ALA A 135 -8.21 -10.31 14.63
CA ALA A 135 -9.08 -11.11 15.47
C ALA A 135 -8.64 -10.93 16.93
N ASN A 136 -9.29 -10.03 17.66
CA ASN A 136 -8.86 -9.59 18.98
C ASN A 136 -9.55 -10.36 20.12
N LYS A 137 -8.94 -10.35 21.30
CA LYS A 137 -9.38 -11.04 22.53
C LYS A 137 -9.28 -12.57 22.43
N THR A 138 -8.26 -13.07 21.73
CA THR A 138 -7.97 -14.51 21.66
C THR A 138 -7.78 -15.15 23.04
N ASP A 139 -7.40 -14.37 24.05
CA ASP A 139 -7.30 -14.81 25.45
C ASP A 139 -8.63 -15.21 26.08
N LEU A 140 -9.77 -14.77 25.52
CA LEU A 140 -11.09 -15.11 26.05
C LEU A 140 -11.66 -16.41 25.46
N VAL A 141 -11.18 -16.84 24.29
CA VAL A 141 -11.73 -18.00 23.59
C VAL A 141 -10.62 -18.80 22.93
N THR A 142 -10.15 -19.84 23.62
CA THR A 142 -8.99 -20.66 23.21
C THR A 142 -9.26 -21.55 21.99
N SER A 143 -10.53 -21.85 21.69
CA SER A 143 -10.92 -22.87 20.69
C SER A 143 -11.91 -22.40 19.63
N LYS A 144 -12.08 -21.07 19.44
CA LYS A 144 -13.00 -20.61 18.40
C LYS A 144 -12.41 -20.86 17.02
N ASN A 145 -13.22 -21.45 16.14
CA ASN A 145 -12.89 -21.54 14.73
C ASN A 145 -12.98 -20.13 14.12
N LEU A 146 -11.87 -19.64 13.57
CA LEU A 146 -11.76 -18.34 12.88
C LEU A 146 -11.41 -18.52 11.40
N THR A 147 -11.52 -19.75 10.89
CA THR A 147 -11.15 -20.11 9.50
C THR A 147 -11.95 -19.31 8.49
N ASP A 148 -13.23 -19.05 8.75
CA ASP A 148 -14.10 -18.23 7.91
C ASP A 148 -13.64 -16.76 7.83
N ALA A 149 -13.17 -16.18 8.95
CA ALA A 149 -12.58 -14.86 8.97
C ALA A 149 -11.24 -14.79 8.21
N GLU A 150 -10.41 -15.83 8.37
CA GLU A 150 -9.09 -15.94 7.75
C GLU A 150 -9.21 -16.12 6.23
N VAL A 151 -10.07 -17.04 5.78
CA VAL A 151 -10.40 -17.23 4.35
C VAL A 151 -10.98 -15.96 3.78
N TRP A 152 -11.91 -15.29 4.47
CA TRP A 152 -12.45 -14.03 3.99
C TRP A 152 -11.38 -12.95 3.86
N ALA A 153 -10.43 -12.86 4.80
CA ALA A 153 -9.32 -11.92 4.68
C ALA A 153 -8.44 -12.24 3.45
N GLU A 154 -8.08 -13.51 3.27
CA GLU A 154 -7.25 -13.98 2.16
C GLU A 154 -7.89 -13.73 0.79
N GLU A 155 -9.18 -14.06 0.62
CA GLU A 155 -9.95 -13.80 -0.61
C GLU A 155 -9.97 -12.32 -1.00
N ASN A 156 -9.83 -11.43 -0.03
CA ASN A 156 -9.82 -9.99 -0.23
C ASN A 156 -8.39 -9.41 -0.31
N GLY A 157 -7.35 -10.24 -0.23
CA GLY A 157 -5.95 -9.83 -0.22
C GLY A 157 -5.52 -9.15 1.08
N PHE A 158 -6.30 -9.31 2.16
CA PHE A 158 -6.03 -8.69 3.46
C PHE A 158 -5.13 -9.57 4.31
N LYS A 159 -4.34 -8.93 5.17
CA LYS A 159 -3.57 -9.66 6.17
C LYS A 159 -4.45 -10.03 7.35
N PHE A 160 -4.23 -11.19 7.94
CA PHE A 160 -4.98 -11.66 9.10
C PHE A 160 -4.04 -11.90 10.28
N VAL A 161 -4.39 -11.36 11.45
CA VAL A 161 -3.58 -11.50 12.67
C VAL A 161 -4.48 -11.82 13.85
N LYS A 162 -4.13 -12.88 14.59
CA LYS A 162 -4.73 -13.20 15.89
C LYS A 162 -4.08 -12.34 16.96
N THR A 163 -4.90 -11.69 17.78
CA THR A 163 -4.41 -10.69 18.74
C THR A 163 -5.08 -10.75 20.10
N SER A 164 -4.34 -10.31 21.11
CA SER A 164 -4.91 -9.98 22.41
C SER A 164 -4.23 -8.73 22.96
N ALA A 165 -5.01 -7.65 23.10
CA ALA A 165 -4.54 -6.46 23.80
C ALA A 165 -4.16 -6.73 25.27
N LYS A 166 -4.75 -7.77 25.88
CA LYS A 166 -4.52 -8.17 27.28
C LYS A 166 -3.17 -8.86 27.44
N THR A 167 -2.87 -9.86 26.61
CA THR A 167 -1.61 -10.62 26.69
C THR A 167 -0.47 -9.93 25.93
N GLY A 168 -0.80 -9.14 24.91
CA GLY A 168 0.15 -8.53 23.96
C GLY A 168 0.40 -9.37 22.71
N GLU A 169 -0.21 -10.57 22.61
CA GLU A 169 -0.09 -11.44 21.45
C GLU A 169 -0.52 -10.73 20.17
N GLY A 170 0.30 -10.85 19.11
CA GLY A 170 0.05 -10.31 17.77
C GLY A 170 0.03 -8.79 17.65
N VAL A 171 0.12 -8.04 18.76
CA VAL A 171 0.07 -6.57 18.76
C VAL A 171 1.28 -6.00 18.01
N GLU A 172 2.49 -6.43 18.36
CA GLU A 172 3.71 -5.96 17.71
C GLU A 172 3.78 -6.34 16.23
N ASP A 173 3.20 -7.48 15.85
CA ASP A 173 3.21 -7.97 14.48
C ASP A 173 2.40 -7.06 13.56
N ILE A 174 1.24 -6.55 14.01
CA ILE A 174 0.44 -5.55 13.26
C ILE A 174 1.30 -4.32 12.94
N PHE A 175 1.90 -3.70 13.95
CA PHE A 175 2.66 -2.46 13.77
C PHE A 175 3.95 -2.69 12.96
N ARG A 176 4.58 -3.86 13.11
CA ARG A 176 5.72 -4.28 12.29
C ARG A 176 5.35 -4.42 10.82
N MET A 177 4.18 -4.98 10.51
CA MET A 177 3.70 -5.12 9.14
C MET A 177 3.45 -3.75 8.50
N ILE A 178 2.84 -2.81 9.24
CA ILE A 178 2.62 -1.43 8.76
C ILE A 178 3.96 -0.74 8.50
N CYS A 179 4.89 -0.80 9.44
CA CYS A 179 6.22 -0.21 9.26
C CYS A 179 6.98 -0.83 8.07
N SER A 180 6.88 -2.15 7.91
CA SER A 180 7.56 -2.85 6.82
C SER A 180 6.97 -2.45 5.47
N ALA A 181 5.65 -2.39 5.34
CA ALA A 181 4.99 -1.95 4.11
C ALA A 181 5.36 -0.50 3.76
N ALA A 182 5.31 0.41 4.73
CA ALA A 182 5.66 1.81 4.52
C ALA A 182 7.11 2.03 4.09
N LEU A 183 8.04 1.25 4.65
CA LEU A 183 9.44 1.29 4.24
C LEU A 183 9.67 0.65 2.88
N MET A 184 8.94 -0.42 2.55
CA MET A 184 8.95 -1.00 1.21
C MET A 184 8.35 -0.07 0.17
N GLU A 185 7.41 0.79 0.55
CA GLU A 185 6.86 1.80 -0.35
C GLU A 185 7.83 2.97 -0.55
N LYS A 186 8.46 3.45 0.55
CA LYS A 186 9.45 4.54 0.53
C LYS A 186 10.79 4.19 -0.11
N ARG A 187 11.28 2.96 0.06
CA ARG A 187 12.49 2.48 -0.62
C ARG A 187 12.25 2.29 -2.12
N GLY A 188 11.03 2.57 -2.59
CA GLY A 188 10.46 1.85 -3.70
C GLY A 188 10.31 0.38 -3.31
N PRO A 189 9.34 -0.33 -3.90
CA PRO A 189 9.44 -1.76 -3.87
C PRO A 189 10.83 -2.08 -4.49
N ILE A 190 11.47 -3.17 -4.10
CA ILE A 190 12.49 -3.79 -4.98
C ILE A 190 11.84 -4.16 -6.35
N PHE A 191 10.53 -3.93 -6.48
CA PHE A 191 9.70 -3.75 -7.67
C PHE A 191 9.15 -2.31 -7.87
N HIS A 192 9.95 -1.24 -7.83
CA HIS A 192 9.71 -0.18 -8.82
C HIS A 192 10.21 -0.74 -10.15
N SER A 193 9.36 -1.54 -10.77
CA SER A 193 9.27 -1.38 -12.21
C SER A 193 8.87 0.09 -12.41
N ASN A 194 9.73 0.96 -12.94
CA ASN A 194 9.39 2.32 -13.41
C ASN A 194 8.39 2.25 -14.59
N CYS A 195 7.38 1.42 -14.50
CA CYS A 195 6.56 1.01 -15.60
C CYS A 195 5.11 1.24 -15.23
N THR A 196 4.56 2.35 -15.74
CA THR A 196 3.12 2.55 -15.75
C THR A 196 2.46 1.42 -16.54
N ARG A 197 1.17 1.16 -16.29
CA ARG A 197 0.38 0.20 -17.06
C ARG A 197 0.39 0.52 -18.56
N GLU A 198 0.42 1.80 -18.92
CA GLU A 198 0.60 2.26 -20.31
C GLU A 198 1.96 1.85 -20.90
N GLN A 199 3.05 1.93 -20.11
CA GLN A 199 4.38 1.48 -20.53
C GLN A 199 4.46 -0.06 -20.64
N LEU A 200 3.80 -0.81 -19.76
CA LEU A 200 3.71 -2.27 -19.85
C LEU A 200 2.97 -2.71 -21.11
N ASP A 201 1.80 -2.12 -21.35
CA ASP A 201 0.97 -2.42 -22.51
C ASP A 201 1.69 -2.03 -23.81
N ALA A 202 2.40 -0.90 -23.83
CA ALA A 202 3.21 -0.49 -24.97
C ALA A 202 4.35 -1.47 -25.27
N VAL A 203 5.09 -1.92 -24.25
CA VAL A 203 6.18 -2.89 -24.41
C VAL A 203 5.65 -4.25 -24.86
N GLN A 204 4.53 -4.72 -24.31
CA GLN A 204 3.90 -5.96 -24.74
C GLN A 204 3.41 -5.88 -26.19
N LYS A 205 2.77 -4.77 -26.57
CA LYS A 205 2.27 -4.55 -27.93
C LYS A 205 3.39 -4.48 -28.97
N ILE A 206 4.51 -3.84 -28.64
CA ILE A 206 5.69 -3.81 -29.52
C ILE A 206 6.27 -5.21 -29.71
N ARG A 207 6.31 -6.02 -28.64
CA ARG A 207 6.88 -7.37 -28.68
C ARG A 207 5.98 -8.36 -29.44
N SER A 208 4.66 -8.20 -29.36
CA SER A 208 3.68 -9.07 -30.04
C SER A 208 3.33 -8.65 -31.47
N ALA A 209 3.74 -7.46 -31.92
CA ALA A 209 3.46 -6.97 -33.26
C ALA A 209 4.09 -7.83 -34.36
N THR A 210 3.31 -8.15 -35.42
CA THR A 210 3.72 -9.06 -36.50
C THR A 210 4.40 -8.36 -37.67
N ASN A 211 4.22 -7.05 -37.83
CA ASN A 211 4.84 -6.25 -38.89
C ASN A 211 5.35 -4.90 -38.36
N ASP A 212 6.21 -4.22 -39.14
CA ASP A 212 6.90 -2.99 -38.73
C ASP A 212 5.94 -1.78 -38.57
N TYR A 213 4.80 -1.77 -39.26
CA TYR A 213 3.76 -0.74 -39.11
C TYR A 213 3.02 -0.88 -37.77
N ASP A 214 2.69 -2.11 -37.37
CA ASP A 214 2.04 -2.43 -36.09
C ASP A 214 2.96 -2.14 -34.89
N VAL A 215 4.27 -2.34 -35.05
CA VAL A 215 5.29 -1.98 -34.05
C VAL A 215 5.22 -0.48 -33.71
N LEU A 216 4.94 0.38 -34.68
CA LEU A 216 4.82 1.83 -34.49
C LEU A 216 3.38 2.30 -34.29
N GLY A 217 2.40 1.40 -34.37
CA GLY A 217 0.97 1.72 -34.31
C GLY A 217 0.51 2.56 -35.51
N LEU A 218 1.11 2.36 -36.67
CA LEU A 218 0.84 3.09 -37.91
C LEU A 218 0.06 2.24 -38.90
N THR A 219 -0.62 2.91 -39.83
CA THR A 219 -1.26 2.24 -40.98
C THR A 219 -0.32 2.24 -42.18
N LEU A 220 -0.55 1.36 -43.16
CA LEU A 220 0.21 1.26 -44.42
C LEU A 220 0.25 2.56 -45.26
N ARG A 221 -0.51 3.60 -44.88
CA ARG A 221 -0.55 4.91 -45.54
C ARG A 221 0.32 5.98 -44.85
N ALA A 222 1.04 5.63 -43.79
CA ALA A 222 1.85 6.58 -43.03
C ALA A 222 3.05 7.10 -43.84
N ASN A 223 3.29 8.41 -43.78
CA ASN A 223 4.44 9.04 -44.43
C ASN A 223 5.69 9.02 -43.53
N ARG A 224 6.84 9.48 -44.05
CA ARG A 224 8.11 9.49 -43.30
C ARG A 224 8.03 10.33 -42.00
N ASP A 225 7.24 11.40 -41.99
CA ASP A 225 7.09 12.28 -40.82
C ASP A 225 6.23 11.62 -39.73
N ASP A 226 5.21 10.85 -40.12
CA ASP A 226 4.39 10.04 -39.21
C ASP A 226 5.21 8.96 -38.53
N VAL A 227 6.10 8.30 -39.27
CA VAL A 227 7.06 7.33 -38.75
C VAL A 227 7.97 7.96 -37.71
N ASP A 228 8.55 9.12 -37.99
CA ASP A 228 9.46 9.80 -37.05
C ASP A 228 8.74 10.35 -35.81
N ARG A 229 7.48 10.81 -35.93
CA ARG A 229 6.66 11.23 -34.78
C ARG A 229 6.27 10.07 -33.88
N ALA A 230 5.76 8.97 -34.46
CA ALA A 230 5.37 7.78 -33.72
C ALA A 230 6.56 7.14 -33.00
N TRP A 231 7.70 7.02 -33.69
CA TRP A 231 8.93 6.50 -33.10
C TRP A 231 9.42 7.37 -31.93
N LYS A 232 9.45 8.70 -32.06
CA LYS A 232 9.86 9.61 -30.96
C LYS A 232 8.94 9.47 -29.73
N LYS A 233 7.63 9.31 -29.96
CA LYS A 233 6.64 9.13 -28.89
C LYS A 233 6.85 7.81 -28.16
N LEU A 234 7.01 6.71 -28.90
CA LEU A 234 7.21 5.37 -28.32
C LEU A 234 8.57 5.24 -27.63
N CYS A 235 9.66 5.73 -28.23
CA CYS A 235 10.98 5.72 -27.58
C CYS A 235 10.99 6.47 -26.25
N ARG A 236 10.26 7.59 -26.12
CA ARG A 236 10.14 8.31 -24.83
C ARG A 236 9.37 7.51 -23.79
N LEU A 237 8.42 6.69 -24.23
CA LEU A 237 7.56 5.88 -23.36
C LEU A 237 8.27 4.61 -22.89
N VAL A 238 9.00 3.93 -23.79
CA VAL A 238 9.58 2.60 -23.54
C VAL A 238 11.11 2.58 -23.34
N HIS A 239 11.76 3.75 -23.18
CA HIS A 239 13.21 3.80 -22.95
C HIS A 239 13.63 3.09 -21.66
N PRO A 240 14.67 2.24 -21.67
CA PRO A 240 15.16 1.57 -20.45
C PRO A 240 15.47 2.52 -19.28
N ASP A 241 16.02 3.71 -19.58
CA ASP A 241 16.27 4.75 -18.55
C ASP A 241 14.99 5.40 -17.99
N LYS A 242 13.85 5.24 -18.67
CA LYS A 242 12.55 5.82 -18.28
C LYS A 242 11.51 4.79 -17.89
N THR A 243 11.75 3.51 -18.20
CA THR A 243 10.87 2.42 -17.84
C THR A 243 11.63 1.15 -17.49
N SER A 244 11.21 0.53 -16.40
CA SER A 244 11.70 -0.79 -15.99
C SER A 244 10.75 -1.91 -16.43
N ALA A 245 9.98 -1.71 -17.50
CA ALA A 245 9.11 -2.73 -18.07
C ALA A 245 9.93 -3.98 -18.46
N PRO A 246 9.50 -5.20 -18.10
CA PRO A 246 10.16 -6.41 -18.56
C PRO A 246 10.11 -6.48 -20.10
N GLY A 247 11.29 -6.47 -20.73
CA GLY A 247 11.43 -6.45 -22.20
C GLY A 247 11.57 -5.06 -22.83
N ALA A 248 11.78 -3.98 -22.05
CA ALA A 248 12.00 -2.62 -22.59
C ALA A 248 13.20 -2.54 -23.57
N HIS A 249 14.31 -3.23 -23.26
CA HIS A 249 15.48 -3.29 -24.12
C HIS A 249 15.18 -3.94 -25.48
N GLU A 250 14.43 -5.06 -25.47
CA GLU A 250 13.98 -5.74 -26.69
C GLU A 250 13.02 -4.87 -27.51
N ALA A 251 12.10 -4.18 -26.82
CA ALA A 251 11.14 -3.29 -27.47
C ALA A 251 11.83 -2.11 -28.18
N ILE A 252 12.85 -1.50 -27.57
CA ILE A 252 13.64 -0.43 -28.20
C ILE A 252 14.42 -0.92 -29.41
N GLN A 253 15.06 -2.09 -29.33
CA GLN A 253 15.76 -2.66 -30.48
C GLN A 253 14.79 -2.90 -31.66
N ARG A 254 13.58 -3.39 -31.36
CA ARG A 254 12.54 -3.62 -32.36
C ARG A 254 12.01 -2.31 -32.97
N LEU A 255 11.81 -1.27 -32.16
CA LEU A 255 11.42 0.07 -32.63
C LEU A 255 12.47 0.67 -33.59
N ASN A 256 13.76 0.54 -33.27
CA ASN A 256 14.83 1.06 -34.12
C ASN A 256 14.90 0.29 -35.45
N LYS A 257 14.78 -1.04 -35.40
CA LYS A 257 14.75 -1.88 -36.60
C LYS A 257 13.55 -1.56 -37.50
N ALA A 258 12.35 -1.42 -36.92
CA ALA A 258 11.13 -1.07 -37.65
C ALA A 258 11.25 0.31 -38.32
N LYS A 259 11.80 1.31 -37.61
CA LYS A 259 12.06 2.63 -38.20
C LYS A 259 13.03 2.59 -39.38
N GLU A 260 14.11 1.82 -39.29
CA GLU A 260 15.05 1.68 -40.40
C GLU A 260 14.45 0.94 -41.60
N ALA A 261 13.67 -0.12 -41.35
CA ALA A 261 12.98 -0.87 -42.40
C ALA A 261 11.97 0.01 -43.15
N LEU A 262 11.15 0.76 -42.41
CA LEU A 262 10.17 1.66 -43.01
C LEU A 262 10.83 2.83 -43.74
N LYS A 263 11.93 3.39 -43.22
CA LYS A 263 12.69 4.42 -43.93
C LYS A 263 13.29 3.94 -45.24
N LYS A 264 13.66 2.64 -45.33
CA LYS A 264 14.15 2.01 -46.56
C LYS A 264 13.02 1.65 -47.53
N SER A 265 11.82 1.35 -47.04
CA SER A 265 10.66 1.00 -47.88
C SER A 265 9.87 2.20 -48.42
N THR A 266 9.98 3.38 -47.81
CA THR A 266 9.33 4.62 -48.28
C THR A 266 10.20 5.40 -49.28
N VAL A 267 10.94 4.71 -50.15
CA VAL A 267 11.62 5.30 -51.34
C VAL A 267 10.70 5.15 -52.53
#